data_AF-A0A5C9EXT4-F1
#
_entry.id   AF-A0A5C9EXT4-F1
#
_cell.length_a   1.000
_cell.length_b   1.000
_cell.length_c   1.000
_cell.angle_alpha   90.00
_cell.angle_beta   90.00
_cell.angle_gamma   90.00
#
_symmetry.space_group_name_H-M   'P 1'
#
loop_
_entity.id
_entity.type
_entity.pdbx_description
1 polymer ?
#
loop_
_entity_poly.entity_id
_entity_poly.type
_entity_poly.pdbx_seq_one_letter_code
_entity_poly.pdbx_strand_id
1 'polypeptide(L)'
;MINEVEQIFEEYLDKVKEKLPEWLKEDKEELNSILEELEDHLRNKAEELSDVDGPTPQSARLAVAHLGSPSSIAKEYKRRGTPHVYISKELWPIYKKVLMIVFPILAAVITFSILFNVFTGNFEDAANIIQYWTAFSSAFLIISLIFVGLSMEGYFPEDFRSKAEQEQKEKEKKKGEALGLPVSPKTGEQLKPFVKPIEKYIGGAISMVIAMILITQAIPGFFSVMEYEFRVILFLFGILILIDAITTLIRGFLGNRRVLIHQIIHGITIILKIVAVPLFITLFLNPELFPVVYWEGSKFIASDLPEILIESIGFSMLILTIVMIATIASNIYEIIKLEKYKG
;
A
#
# COMPACT_ATOMS: atom_id res chain seq x y z
N MET A 1 -3.68 -37.41 46.10
CA MET A 1 -4.93 -37.71 45.40
C MET A 1 -5.48 -36.37 44.97
N ILE A 2 -5.44 -36.07 43.67
CA ILE A 2 -6.09 -34.87 43.13
C ILE A 2 -7.60 -35.08 43.32
N ASN A 3 -8.28 -34.06 43.86
CA ASN A 3 -9.71 -34.08 44.09
C ASN A 3 -10.44 -34.26 42.74
N GLU A 4 -11.39 -35.19 42.64
CA GLU A 4 -12.10 -35.51 41.39
C GLU A 4 -12.81 -34.29 40.79
N VAL A 5 -13.20 -33.32 41.62
CA VAL A 5 -13.73 -32.01 41.22
C VAL A 5 -12.70 -31.20 40.42
N GLU A 6 -11.44 -31.21 40.87
CA GLU A 6 -10.37 -30.43 40.26
C GLU A 6 -10.05 -30.94 38.85
N GLN A 7 -10.04 -32.26 38.67
CA GLN A 7 -9.86 -32.88 37.36
C GLN A 7 -10.96 -32.48 36.36
N ILE A 8 -12.21 -32.34 36.84
CA ILE A 8 -13.33 -31.94 35.97
C ILE A 8 -13.16 -30.49 35.50
N PHE A 9 -12.70 -29.59 36.37
CA PHE A 9 -12.44 -28.20 36.02
C PHE A 9 -11.23 -28.05 35.10
N GLU A 10 -10.10 -28.69 35.44
CA GLU A 10 -8.90 -28.69 34.60
C GLU A 10 -9.20 -29.21 33.18
N GLU A 11 -9.89 -30.35 33.06
CA GLU A 11 -10.23 -30.93 31.74
C GLU A 11 -11.15 -30.00 30.92
N TYR A 12 -12.05 -29.27 31.57
CA TYR A 12 -12.91 -28.30 30.89
C TYR A 12 -12.13 -27.06 30.45
N LEU A 13 -11.32 -26.48 31.33
CA LEU A 13 -10.51 -25.29 31.04
C LEU A 13 -9.47 -25.57 29.94
N ASP A 14 -8.87 -26.75 29.91
CA ASP A 14 -7.98 -27.17 28.82
C ASP A 14 -8.72 -27.22 27.47
N LYS A 15 -9.95 -27.77 27.44
CA LYS A 15 -10.79 -27.76 26.23
C LYS A 15 -11.20 -26.35 25.80
N VAL A 16 -11.44 -25.45 26.75
CA VAL A 16 -11.70 -24.02 26.46
C VAL A 16 -10.46 -23.39 25.85
N LYS A 17 -9.30 -23.54 26.50
CA LYS A 17 -8.01 -23.03 26.06
C LYS A 17 -7.66 -23.47 24.65
N GLU A 18 -7.90 -24.73 24.29
CA GLU A 18 -7.68 -25.25 22.93
C GLU A 18 -8.55 -24.55 21.88
N LYS A 19 -9.78 -24.17 22.23
CA LYS A 19 -10.78 -23.60 21.32
C LYS A 19 -10.71 -22.08 21.21
N LEU A 20 -10.06 -21.39 22.15
CA LEU A 20 -9.84 -19.96 22.12
C LEU A 20 -9.07 -19.53 20.85
N PRO A 21 -9.26 -18.29 20.38
CA PRO A 21 -8.57 -17.79 19.20
C PRO A 21 -7.05 -17.65 19.42
N GLU A 22 -6.26 -17.79 18.36
CA GLU A 22 -4.79 -17.82 18.43
C GLU A 22 -4.20 -16.52 18.99
N TRP A 23 -4.76 -15.35 18.68
CA TRP A 23 -4.29 -14.07 19.24
C TRP A 23 -4.33 -14.04 20.77
N LEU A 24 -5.33 -14.70 21.38
CA LEU A 24 -5.45 -14.75 22.83
C LEU A 24 -4.49 -15.78 23.43
N LYS A 25 -4.19 -16.86 22.69
CA LYS A 25 -3.18 -17.85 23.12
C LYS A 25 -1.77 -17.29 23.11
N GLU A 26 -1.50 -16.32 22.24
CA GLU A 26 -0.23 -15.61 22.15
C GLU A 26 -0.01 -14.65 23.33
N ASP A 27 -1.08 -14.05 23.87
CA ASP A 27 -1.04 -13.24 25.09
C ASP A 27 -1.23 -14.09 26.36
N LYS A 28 -0.11 -14.58 26.92
CA LYS A 28 -0.13 -15.45 28.09
C LYS A 28 -0.73 -14.80 29.35
N GLU A 29 -0.61 -13.48 29.50
CA GLU A 29 -1.14 -12.78 30.69
C GLU A 29 -2.67 -12.70 30.61
N GLU A 30 -3.18 -12.26 29.45
CA GLU A 30 -4.63 -12.17 29.22
C GLU A 30 -5.29 -13.55 29.22
N LEU A 31 -4.65 -14.56 28.61
CA LEU A 31 -5.12 -15.94 28.63
C LEU A 31 -5.25 -16.49 30.04
N ASN A 32 -4.22 -16.33 30.87
CA ASN A 32 -4.25 -16.85 32.24
C ASN A 32 -5.32 -16.14 33.07
N SER A 33 -5.45 -14.82 32.93
CA SER A 33 -6.49 -14.05 33.61
C SER A 33 -7.90 -14.53 33.26
N ILE A 34 -8.16 -14.84 31.99
CA ILE A 34 -9.48 -15.34 31.55
C ILE A 34 -9.73 -16.75 32.07
N LEU A 35 -8.71 -17.62 32.05
CA LEU A 35 -8.85 -18.98 32.58
C LEU A 35 -9.08 -18.97 34.10
N GLU A 36 -8.39 -18.10 34.84
CA GLU A 36 -8.61 -17.89 36.28
C GLU A 36 -10.04 -17.39 36.56
N GLU A 37 -10.53 -16.40 35.81
CA GLU A 37 -11.91 -15.91 35.96
C GLU A 37 -12.96 -17.00 35.67
N LEU A 38 -12.72 -17.81 34.63
CA LEU A 38 -13.59 -18.95 34.30
C LEU A 38 -13.55 -20.03 35.38
N GLU A 39 -12.38 -20.30 35.96
CA GLU A 39 -12.21 -21.23 37.07
C GLU A 39 -12.97 -20.75 38.32
N ASP A 40 -12.82 -19.48 38.68
CA ASP A 40 -13.54 -18.87 39.80
C ASP A 40 -15.06 -18.95 39.58
N HIS A 41 -15.54 -18.65 38.37
CA HIS A 41 -16.95 -18.82 38.03
C HIS A 41 -17.43 -20.27 38.15
N LEU A 42 -16.61 -21.25 37.73
CA LEU A 42 -16.94 -22.67 37.87
C LEU A 42 -17.02 -23.09 39.34
N ARG A 43 -16.06 -22.66 40.16
CA ARG A 43 -16.03 -22.96 41.60
C ARG A 43 -17.22 -22.36 42.32
N ASN A 44 -17.48 -21.07 42.13
CA ASN A 44 -18.62 -20.37 42.71
C ASN A 44 -19.95 -21.05 42.30
N LYS A 45 -20.09 -21.42 41.02
CA LYS A 45 -21.30 -22.09 40.54
C LYS A 45 -21.45 -23.51 41.09
N ALA A 46 -20.36 -24.24 41.25
CA ALA A 46 -20.39 -25.60 41.80
C ALA A 46 -20.68 -25.60 43.31
N GLU A 47 -20.29 -24.55 44.04
CA GLU A 47 -20.66 -24.33 45.44
C GLU A 47 -22.13 -23.97 45.58
N GLU A 48 -22.65 -23.05 44.75
CA GLU A 48 -24.09 -22.71 44.73
C GLU A 48 -25.00 -23.92 44.44
N LEU A 49 -24.50 -24.88 43.65
CA LEU A 49 -25.24 -26.08 43.24
C LEU A 49 -24.98 -27.28 44.15
N SER A 50 -24.19 -27.13 45.21
CA SER A 50 -23.92 -28.18 46.18
C SER A 50 -24.86 -28.07 47.38
N ASP A 51 -25.51 -29.17 47.74
CA ASP A 51 -26.34 -29.27 48.96
C ASP A 51 -25.49 -29.47 50.25
N VAL A 52 -24.16 -29.41 50.13
CA VAL A 52 -23.18 -29.69 51.19
C VAL A 52 -22.12 -28.59 51.21
N ASP A 53 -21.45 -28.36 52.34
CA ASP A 53 -20.32 -27.41 52.46
C ASP A 53 -19.16 -27.83 51.54
N GLY A 54 -19.15 -27.26 50.33
CA GLY A 54 -18.10 -27.43 49.33
C GLY A 54 -18.55 -28.14 48.04
N PRO A 55 -17.78 -27.98 46.95
CA PRO A 55 -18.15 -28.52 45.64
C PRO A 55 -17.99 -30.05 45.59
N THR A 56 -18.97 -30.72 44.97
CA THR A 56 -18.98 -32.18 44.74
C THR A 56 -18.76 -32.49 43.26
N PRO A 57 -18.32 -33.71 42.88
CA PRO A 57 -18.14 -34.06 41.47
C PRO A 57 -19.42 -33.88 40.62
N GLN A 58 -20.59 -34.04 41.22
CA GLN A 58 -21.87 -33.86 40.56
C GLN A 58 -22.21 -32.36 40.37
N SER A 59 -21.96 -31.52 41.38
CA SER A 59 -22.17 -30.07 41.25
C SER A 59 -21.16 -29.42 40.29
N ALA A 60 -19.92 -29.95 40.22
CA ALA A 60 -18.92 -29.54 39.23
C ALA A 60 -19.36 -29.80 37.77
N ARG A 61 -19.92 -30.98 37.48
CA ARG A 61 -20.45 -31.31 36.14
C ARG A 61 -21.66 -30.45 35.77
N LEU A 62 -22.52 -30.13 36.74
CA LEU A 62 -23.66 -29.23 36.56
C LEU A 62 -23.21 -27.78 36.30
N ALA A 63 -22.19 -27.31 37.02
CA ALA A 63 -21.58 -25.99 36.80
C ALA A 63 -21.02 -25.86 35.38
N VAL A 64 -20.27 -26.87 34.90
CA VAL A 64 -19.78 -26.94 33.51
C VAL A 64 -20.92 -26.89 32.50
N ALA A 65 -22.01 -27.63 32.74
CA ALA A 65 -23.17 -27.62 31.85
C ALA A 65 -23.87 -26.24 31.81
N HIS A 66 -23.87 -25.51 32.93
CA HIS A 66 -24.44 -24.18 33.05
C HIS A 66 -23.59 -23.09 32.37
N LEU A 67 -22.26 -23.18 32.44
CA LEU A 67 -21.36 -22.24 31.75
C LEU A 67 -21.44 -22.37 30.22
N GLY A 68 -21.77 -23.57 29.75
CA GLY A 68 -21.95 -23.87 28.32
C GLY A 68 -20.75 -24.61 27.71
N SER A 69 -20.80 -24.81 26.40
CA SER A 69 -19.75 -25.56 25.71
C SER A 69 -18.46 -24.73 25.55
N PRO A 70 -17.28 -25.36 25.53
CA PRO A 70 -16.02 -24.66 25.23
C PRO A 70 -16.07 -23.86 23.92
N SER A 71 -16.77 -24.38 22.91
CA SER A 71 -16.99 -23.71 21.63
C SER A 71 -17.87 -22.46 21.72
N SER A 72 -18.86 -22.42 22.63
CA SER A 72 -19.71 -21.23 22.80
C SER A 72 -18.96 -20.10 23.50
N ILE A 73 -18.13 -20.43 24.49
CA ILE A 73 -17.24 -19.45 25.14
C ILE A 73 -16.27 -18.87 24.12
N ALA A 74 -15.54 -19.72 23.38
CA ALA A 74 -14.60 -19.27 22.35
C ALA A 74 -15.25 -18.43 21.24
N LYS A 75 -16.51 -18.71 20.89
CA LYS A 75 -17.25 -17.96 19.86
C LYS A 75 -17.48 -16.50 20.25
N GLU A 76 -17.58 -16.19 21.54
CA GLU A 76 -17.75 -14.82 22.02
C GLU A 76 -16.49 -13.99 21.76
N TYR A 77 -15.31 -14.55 22.06
CA TYR A 77 -14.02 -13.92 21.75
C TYR A 77 -13.74 -13.76 20.26
N LYS A 78 -14.21 -14.71 19.43
CA LYS A 78 -14.11 -14.62 17.95
C LYS A 78 -15.06 -13.58 17.34
N ARG A 79 -16.09 -13.12 18.07
CA ARG A 79 -17.14 -12.19 17.59
C ARG A 79 -16.86 -10.72 17.85
N ARG A 80 -15.68 -10.35 18.33
CA ARG A 80 -15.36 -8.95 18.69
C ARG A 80 -15.31 -7.96 17.52
N GLY A 81 -15.18 -8.42 16.27
CA GLY A 81 -15.08 -7.57 15.08
C GLY A 81 -16.42 -7.22 14.42
N THR A 82 -16.49 -6.03 13.80
CA THR A 82 -17.70 -5.60 13.07
C THR A 82 -17.64 -6.10 11.63
N PRO A 83 -18.57 -6.92 11.13
CA PRO A 83 -18.47 -7.49 9.78
C PRO A 83 -18.56 -6.42 8.68
N HIS A 84 -17.67 -6.49 7.68
CA HIS A 84 -17.65 -5.61 6.51
C HIS A 84 -17.03 -6.30 5.27
N VAL A 85 -17.88 -6.85 4.40
CA VAL A 85 -17.42 -7.52 3.16
C VAL A 85 -16.47 -8.68 3.48
N TYR A 86 -16.92 -9.63 4.32
CA TYR A 86 -16.16 -10.81 4.79
C TYR A 86 -14.87 -10.54 5.60
N ILE A 87 -14.41 -9.29 5.68
CA ILE A 87 -13.33 -8.83 6.55
C ILE A 87 -13.93 -7.88 7.60
N SER A 88 -13.34 -7.77 8.79
CA SER A 88 -13.85 -6.85 9.81
C SER A 88 -13.56 -5.39 9.43
N LYS A 89 -14.40 -4.45 9.87
CA LYS A 89 -14.18 -3.01 9.65
C LYS A 89 -12.82 -2.57 10.21
N GLU A 90 -12.38 -3.21 11.26
CA GLU A 90 -11.16 -2.94 11.99
C GLU A 90 -9.92 -3.39 11.18
N LEU A 91 -9.97 -4.55 10.52
CA LEU A 91 -8.88 -5.06 9.68
C LEU A 91 -8.82 -4.45 8.28
N TRP A 92 -9.94 -3.91 7.78
CA TRP A 92 -10.05 -3.36 6.43
C TRP A 92 -8.98 -2.30 6.05
N PRO A 93 -8.58 -1.36 6.93
CA PRO A 93 -7.50 -0.42 6.66
C PRO A 93 -6.14 -1.11 6.48
N ILE A 94 -5.84 -2.14 7.27
CA ILE A 94 -4.59 -2.92 7.14
C ILE A 94 -4.62 -3.71 5.84
N TYR A 95 -5.72 -4.39 5.53
CA TYR A 95 -5.90 -5.12 4.28
C TYR A 95 -5.56 -4.24 3.06
N LYS A 96 -6.15 -3.04 2.98
CA LYS A 96 -5.83 -2.07 1.92
C LYS A 96 -4.38 -1.65 1.92
N LYS A 97 -3.77 -1.44 3.10
CA LYS A 97 -2.35 -1.08 3.22
C LYS A 97 -1.44 -2.18 2.68
N VAL A 98 -1.73 -3.44 2.98
CA VAL A 98 -0.97 -4.60 2.48
C VAL A 98 -1.08 -4.66 0.95
N LEU A 99 -2.28 -4.55 0.39
CA LEU A 99 -2.45 -4.51 -1.07
C LEU A 99 -1.67 -3.36 -1.72
N MET A 100 -1.73 -2.16 -1.14
CA MET A 100 -0.99 -0.98 -1.62
C MET A 100 0.54 -1.12 -1.54
N ILE A 101 1.07 -2.08 -0.77
CA ILE A 101 2.50 -2.36 -0.70
C ILE A 101 2.87 -3.49 -1.68
N VAL A 102 2.10 -4.57 -1.67
CA VAL A 102 2.39 -5.77 -2.47
C VAL A 102 2.22 -5.49 -3.97
N PHE A 103 1.18 -4.77 -4.38
CA PHE A 103 0.91 -4.53 -5.79
C PHE A 103 1.99 -3.69 -6.49
N PRO A 104 2.52 -2.59 -5.90
CA PRO A 104 3.66 -1.89 -6.48
C PRO A 104 4.93 -2.74 -6.59
N ILE A 105 5.20 -3.60 -5.61
CA ILE A 105 6.35 -4.52 -5.67
C ILE A 105 6.18 -5.51 -6.82
N LEU A 106 5.00 -6.13 -6.94
CA LEU A 106 4.68 -7.01 -8.06
C LEU A 106 4.77 -6.28 -9.41
N ALA A 107 4.24 -5.07 -9.50
CA ALA A 107 4.34 -4.23 -10.69
C ALA A 107 5.80 -4.00 -11.07
N ALA A 108 6.67 -3.64 -10.10
CA ALA A 108 8.08 -3.42 -10.35
C ALA A 108 8.79 -4.69 -10.84
N VAL A 109 8.52 -5.85 -10.23
CA VAL A 109 9.07 -7.15 -10.66
C VAL A 109 8.61 -7.51 -12.07
N ILE A 110 7.33 -7.31 -12.37
CA ILE A 110 6.77 -7.57 -13.70
C ILE A 110 7.38 -6.62 -14.73
N THR A 111 7.45 -5.31 -14.45
CA THR A 111 8.11 -4.34 -15.34
C THR A 111 9.56 -4.72 -15.60
N PHE A 112 10.30 -5.11 -14.56
CA PHE A 112 11.67 -5.60 -14.72
C PHE A 112 11.73 -6.85 -15.60
N SER A 113 10.84 -7.83 -15.39
CA SER A 113 10.75 -9.04 -16.20
C SER A 113 10.45 -8.73 -17.67
N ILE A 114 9.51 -7.83 -17.93
CA ILE A 114 9.17 -7.39 -19.30
C ILE A 114 10.39 -6.75 -19.95
N LEU A 115 11.04 -5.80 -19.28
CA LEU A 115 12.25 -5.15 -19.79
C LEU A 115 13.35 -6.16 -20.07
N PHE A 116 13.61 -7.07 -19.14
CA PHE A 116 14.62 -8.12 -19.28
C PHE A 116 14.33 -9.00 -20.50
N ASN A 117 13.09 -9.49 -20.64
CA ASN A 117 12.68 -10.32 -21.77
C ASN A 117 12.78 -9.59 -23.11
N VAL A 118 12.41 -8.31 -23.15
CA VAL A 118 12.62 -7.44 -24.33
C VAL A 118 14.12 -7.31 -24.66
N PHE A 119 14.97 -7.06 -23.66
CA PHE A 119 16.41 -6.96 -23.85
C PHE A 119 17.05 -8.26 -24.34
N THR A 120 16.55 -9.42 -23.92
CA THR A 120 17.03 -10.73 -24.36
C THR A 120 16.40 -11.21 -25.67
N GLY A 121 15.50 -10.43 -26.28
CA GLY A 121 14.81 -10.75 -27.54
C GLY A 121 13.68 -11.77 -27.41
N ASN A 122 13.21 -12.06 -26.19
CA ASN A 122 12.10 -12.99 -25.93
C ASN A 122 10.77 -12.22 -25.82
N PHE A 123 10.23 -11.83 -26.97
CA PHE A 123 9.03 -11.00 -27.05
C PHE A 123 7.73 -11.72 -26.69
N GLU A 124 7.67 -13.04 -26.88
CA GLU A 124 6.49 -13.85 -26.53
C GLU A 124 6.24 -13.78 -25.01
N ASP A 125 7.29 -13.99 -24.22
CA ASP A 125 7.20 -13.87 -22.76
C ASP A 125 7.00 -12.42 -22.31
N ALA A 126 7.62 -11.45 -23.00
CA ALA A 126 7.40 -10.03 -22.70
C ALA A 126 5.93 -9.59 -22.91
N ALA A 127 5.25 -10.17 -23.91
CA ALA A 127 3.86 -9.87 -24.26
C ALA A 127 2.83 -10.75 -23.54
N ASN A 128 3.25 -11.65 -22.63
CA ASN A 128 2.35 -12.58 -21.93
C ASN A 128 1.53 -11.89 -20.82
N ILE A 129 0.56 -11.07 -21.23
CA ILE A 129 -0.33 -10.31 -20.33
C ILE A 129 -1.10 -11.25 -19.40
N ILE A 130 -1.47 -12.44 -19.86
CA ILE A 130 -2.21 -13.44 -19.06
C ILE A 130 -1.38 -13.88 -17.85
N GLN A 131 -0.09 -14.13 -18.03
CA GLN A 131 0.81 -14.50 -16.94
C GLN A 131 0.91 -13.39 -15.89
N TYR A 132 1.07 -12.14 -16.31
CA TYR A 132 1.14 -10.99 -15.40
C TYR A 132 -0.18 -10.76 -14.66
N TRP A 133 -1.31 -10.85 -15.37
CA TRP A 133 -2.65 -10.76 -14.76
C TRP A 133 -2.90 -11.85 -13.72
N THR A 134 -2.47 -13.07 -14.04
CA THR A 134 -2.57 -14.21 -13.13
C THR A 134 -1.78 -13.97 -11.85
N ALA A 135 -0.56 -13.44 -11.94
CA ALA A 135 0.25 -13.09 -10.76
C ALA A 135 -0.46 -12.10 -9.82
N PHE A 136 -1.05 -11.02 -10.37
CA PHE A 136 -1.83 -10.06 -9.58
C PHE A 136 -3.07 -10.69 -8.95
N SER A 137 -3.82 -11.49 -9.72
CA SER A 137 -5.05 -12.13 -9.28
C SER A 137 -4.80 -13.15 -8.16
N SER A 138 -3.75 -13.98 -8.31
CA SER A 138 -3.33 -14.93 -7.28
C SER A 138 -2.89 -14.24 -6.00
N ALA A 139 -2.09 -13.17 -6.09
CA ALA A 139 -1.66 -12.40 -4.92
C ALA A 139 -2.87 -11.77 -4.20
N PHE A 140 -3.80 -11.17 -4.96
CA PHE A 140 -5.03 -10.62 -4.40
C PHE A 140 -5.86 -11.67 -3.66
N LEU A 141 -6.05 -12.84 -4.27
CA LEU A 141 -6.83 -13.94 -3.70
C LEU A 141 -6.19 -14.46 -2.40
N ILE A 142 -4.88 -14.71 -2.42
CA ILE A 142 -4.15 -15.20 -1.23
C ILE A 142 -4.25 -14.19 -0.08
N ILE A 143 -4.00 -12.91 -0.34
CA ILE A 143 -4.09 -11.86 0.67
C ILE A 143 -5.53 -11.78 1.21
N SER A 144 -6.53 -11.83 0.33
CA SER A 144 -7.95 -11.80 0.74
C SER A 144 -8.31 -12.97 1.65
N LEU A 145 -7.88 -14.19 1.32
CA LEU A 145 -8.13 -15.38 2.13
C LEU A 145 -7.49 -15.28 3.53
N ILE A 146 -6.25 -14.78 3.61
CA ILE A 146 -5.58 -14.55 4.89
C ILE A 146 -6.38 -13.57 5.75
N PHE A 147 -6.80 -12.43 5.19
CA PHE A 147 -7.55 -11.42 5.95
C PHE A 147 -8.95 -11.88 6.35
N VAL A 148 -9.62 -12.70 5.53
CA VAL A 148 -10.88 -13.35 5.92
C VAL A 148 -10.64 -14.30 7.09
N GLY A 149 -9.60 -15.12 7.04
CA GLY A 149 -9.23 -16.02 8.15
C GLY A 149 -8.95 -15.26 9.46
N LEU A 150 -8.12 -14.21 9.39
CA LEU A 150 -7.82 -13.34 10.53
C LEU A 150 -9.09 -12.67 11.09
N SER A 151 -9.99 -12.23 10.20
CA SER A 151 -11.27 -11.65 10.60
C SER A 151 -12.19 -12.67 11.28
N MET A 152 -12.19 -13.93 10.85
CA MET A 152 -13.00 -14.99 11.46
C MET A 152 -12.46 -15.41 12.83
N GLU A 153 -11.15 -15.31 13.05
CA GLU A 153 -10.50 -15.51 14.35
C GLU A 153 -10.64 -14.30 15.30
N GLY A 154 -11.18 -13.18 14.81
CA GLY A 154 -11.41 -11.98 15.60
C GLY A 154 -10.18 -11.09 15.79
N TYR A 155 -9.14 -11.23 14.96
CA TYR A 155 -7.94 -10.38 15.03
C TYR A 155 -8.27 -8.92 14.78
N PHE A 156 -7.61 -8.04 15.53
CA PHE A 156 -7.65 -6.60 15.41
C PHE A 156 -6.28 -6.06 14.98
N PRO A 157 -6.24 -4.84 14.40
CA PRO A 157 -5.00 -4.13 14.08
C PRO A 157 -3.98 -4.07 15.21
N GLU A 158 -4.45 -4.02 16.45
CA GLU A 158 -3.64 -3.89 17.66
C GLU A 158 -2.85 -5.16 17.94
N ASP A 159 -3.41 -6.35 17.65
CA ASP A 159 -2.78 -7.65 17.91
C ASP A 159 -1.50 -7.86 17.07
N PHE A 160 -1.40 -7.20 15.90
CA PHE A 160 -0.22 -7.27 15.05
C PHE A 160 0.89 -6.29 15.44
N ARG A 161 0.63 -5.37 16.39
CA ARG A 161 1.61 -4.35 16.77
C ARG A 161 2.52 -4.88 17.85
N SER A 162 3.81 -4.95 17.56
CA SER A 162 4.80 -5.21 18.60
C SER A 162 4.82 -4.10 19.65
N LYS A 163 5.15 -4.43 20.91
CA LYS A 163 5.39 -3.44 21.98
C LYS A 163 6.39 -2.35 21.54
N ALA A 164 7.39 -2.74 20.74
CA ALA A 164 8.38 -1.81 20.17
C ALA A 164 7.76 -0.79 19.19
N GLU A 165 6.77 -1.18 18.38
CA GLU A 165 6.11 -0.28 17.43
C GLU A 165 5.21 0.75 18.14
N GLN A 166 4.59 0.34 19.25
CA GLN A 166 3.82 1.25 20.11
C GLN A 166 4.72 2.28 20.78
N GLU A 167 5.83 1.84 21.38
CA GLU A 167 6.83 2.74 21.95
C GLU A 167 7.45 3.68 20.91
N GLN A 168 7.68 3.19 19.68
CA GLN A 168 8.25 4.00 18.62
C GLN A 168 7.30 5.12 18.20
N LYS A 169 5.99 4.85 18.05
CA LYS A 169 4.99 5.90 17.77
C LYS A 169 4.90 6.92 18.88
N GLU A 170 4.99 6.48 20.13
CA GLU A 170 4.97 7.39 21.28
C GLU A 170 6.25 8.26 21.32
N LYS A 171 7.41 7.67 20.99
CA LYS A 171 8.68 8.40 20.81
C LYS A 171 8.62 9.37 19.63
N GLU A 172 8.01 9.00 18.51
CA GLU A 172 7.81 9.87 17.35
C GLU A 172 6.87 11.04 17.67
N LYS A 173 5.79 10.78 18.42
CA LYS A 173 4.88 11.81 18.94
C LYS A 173 5.62 12.77 19.86
N LYS A 174 6.34 12.27 20.87
CA LYS A 174 7.15 13.09 21.78
C LYS A 174 8.25 13.88 21.06
N LYS A 175 8.88 13.28 20.05
CA LYS A 175 9.91 13.95 19.22
C LYS A 175 9.34 15.04 18.34
N GLY A 176 8.17 14.83 17.74
CA GLY A 176 7.51 15.86 16.93
C GLY A 176 6.96 17.02 17.78
N GLU A 177 6.51 16.76 19.00
CA GLU A 177 6.17 17.78 20.00
C GLU A 177 7.42 18.59 20.39
N ALA A 178 8.55 17.93 20.67
CA ALA A 178 9.82 18.59 20.99
C ALA A 178 10.41 19.41 19.81
N LEU A 179 10.11 19.03 18.57
CA LEU A 179 10.54 19.74 17.36
C LEU A 179 9.59 20.86 16.93
N GLY A 180 8.49 21.10 17.67
CA GLY A 180 7.50 22.13 17.34
C GLY A 180 6.80 21.89 16.00
N LEU A 181 6.64 20.63 15.59
CA LEU A 181 6.00 20.31 14.31
C LEU A 181 4.51 20.71 14.35
N PRO A 182 3.97 21.22 13.23
CA PRO A 182 2.61 21.73 13.21
C PRO A 182 1.58 20.60 13.44
N VAL A 183 0.62 20.90 14.31
CA VAL A 183 -0.46 19.98 14.71
C VAL A 183 -1.73 20.35 13.96
N SER A 184 -2.47 19.35 13.52
CA SER A 184 -3.76 19.53 12.85
C SER A 184 -4.76 20.21 13.79
N PRO A 185 -5.31 21.38 13.45
CA PRO A 185 -6.30 22.07 14.29
C PRO A 185 -7.64 21.32 14.37
N LYS A 186 -7.89 20.33 13.50
CA LYS A 186 -9.13 19.52 13.51
C LYS A 186 -9.01 18.22 14.30
N THR A 187 -7.81 17.63 14.35
CA THR A 187 -7.63 16.28 14.91
C THR A 187 -6.69 16.25 16.11
N GLY A 188 -5.94 17.32 16.38
CA GLY A 188 -4.93 17.34 17.45
C GLY A 188 -3.71 16.44 17.18
N GLU A 189 -3.65 15.79 16.02
CA GLU A 189 -2.54 14.94 15.60
C GLU A 189 -1.48 15.72 14.82
N GLN A 190 -0.22 15.28 14.90
CA GLN A 190 0.86 15.85 14.09
C GLN A 190 0.51 15.78 12.60
N LEU A 191 0.70 16.87 11.87
CA LEU A 191 0.50 16.86 10.44
C LEU A 191 1.49 15.89 9.80
N LYS A 192 0.95 14.98 8.98
CA LYS A 192 1.77 14.04 8.20
C LYS A 192 2.80 14.80 7.37
N PRO A 193 4.02 14.26 7.21
CA PRO A 193 5.03 14.88 6.38
C PRO A 193 4.48 15.13 4.97
N PHE A 194 4.55 16.38 4.50
CA PHE A 194 4.04 16.77 3.20
C PHE A 194 4.97 16.36 2.04
N VAL A 195 6.22 16.00 2.37
CA VAL A 195 7.15 15.32 1.47
C VAL A 195 7.64 14.03 2.10
N LYS A 196 7.62 12.96 1.32
CA LYS A 196 8.28 11.68 1.61
C LYS A 196 9.60 11.61 0.84
N PRO A 197 10.77 11.80 1.49
CA PRO A 197 12.06 11.91 0.81
C PRO A 197 12.40 10.72 -0.09
N ILE A 198 12.15 9.50 0.38
CA ILE A 198 12.49 8.25 -0.33
C ILE A 198 11.76 8.17 -1.67
N GLU A 199 10.45 8.44 -1.69
CA GLU A 199 9.66 8.46 -2.92
C GLU A 199 10.20 9.49 -3.93
N LYS A 200 10.65 10.65 -3.44
CA LYS A 200 11.23 11.70 -4.27
C LYS A 200 12.61 11.33 -4.81
N TYR A 201 13.44 10.64 -4.04
CA TYR A 201 14.73 10.14 -4.54
C TYR A 201 14.57 9.11 -5.65
N ILE A 202 13.70 8.12 -5.43
CA ILE A 202 13.45 7.06 -6.41
C ILE A 202 12.84 7.65 -7.67
N GLY A 203 11.77 8.45 -7.53
CA GLY A 203 11.11 9.10 -8.68
C GLY A 203 12.05 10.02 -9.45
N GLY A 204 12.83 10.84 -8.75
CA GLY A 204 13.79 11.74 -9.38
C GLY A 204 14.92 11.01 -10.11
N ALA A 205 15.47 9.93 -9.52
CA ALA A 205 16.52 9.14 -10.16
C ALA A 205 16.02 8.44 -11.44
N ILE A 206 14.82 7.84 -11.39
CA ILE A 206 14.20 7.19 -12.56
C ILE A 206 13.95 8.23 -13.67
N SER A 207 13.33 9.36 -13.34
CA SER A 207 13.07 10.43 -14.31
C SER A 207 14.35 10.98 -14.92
N MET A 208 15.43 11.06 -14.15
CA MET A 208 16.74 11.51 -14.65
C MET A 208 17.32 10.53 -15.68
N VAL A 209 17.22 9.22 -15.45
CA VAL A 209 17.65 8.20 -16.43
C VAL A 209 16.83 8.31 -17.72
N ILE A 210 15.50 8.42 -17.60
CA ILE A 210 14.61 8.59 -18.75
C ILE A 210 14.98 9.85 -19.54
N ALA A 211 15.15 10.98 -18.84
CA ALA A 211 15.57 12.24 -19.45
C ALA A 211 16.89 12.11 -20.20
N MET A 212 17.89 11.44 -19.61
CA MET A 212 19.17 11.21 -20.26
C MET A 212 19.03 10.37 -21.52
N ILE A 213 18.21 9.32 -21.52
CA ILE A 213 17.93 8.51 -22.72
C ILE A 213 17.32 9.37 -23.82
N LEU A 214 16.34 10.23 -23.49
CA LEU A 214 15.69 11.13 -24.45
C LEU A 214 16.61 12.24 -24.96
N ILE A 215 17.48 12.80 -24.12
CA ILE A 215 18.42 13.85 -24.54
C ILE A 215 19.53 13.27 -25.41
N THR A 216 20.12 12.17 -24.97
CA THR A 216 21.28 11.57 -25.65
C THR A 216 20.88 10.71 -26.83
N GLN A 217 19.60 10.32 -26.92
CA GLN A 217 19.10 9.40 -27.94
C GLN A 217 19.95 8.13 -27.98
N ALA A 218 20.22 7.56 -26.78
CA ALA A 218 21.27 6.57 -26.49
C ALA A 218 21.17 5.22 -27.25
N ILE A 219 20.11 5.02 -28.04
CA ILE A 219 19.90 3.82 -28.87
C ILE A 219 19.91 4.26 -30.34
N PRO A 220 21.09 4.46 -30.96
CA PRO A 220 21.19 5.05 -32.29
C PRO A 220 20.33 4.35 -33.33
N GLY A 221 20.29 3.01 -33.34
CA GLY A 221 19.49 2.26 -34.30
C GLY A 221 17.98 2.47 -34.18
N PHE A 222 17.48 2.75 -32.98
CA PHE A 222 16.06 3.02 -32.73
C PHE A 222 15.70 4.48 -33.06
N PHE A 223 16.54 5.43 -32.66
CA PHE A 223 16.27 6.84 -32.89
C PHE A 223 16.62 7.29 -34.32
N SER A 224 17.54 6.62 -35.01
CA SER A 224 17.92 6.97 -36.39
C SER A 224 16.79 6.80 -37.39
N VAL A 225 15.87 5.86 -37.12
CA VAL A 225 14.73 5.59 -38.01
C VAL A 225 13.55 6.54 -37.79
N MET A 226 13.60 7.37 -36.75
CA MET A 226 12.58 8.39 -36.48
C MET A 226 12.80 9.63 -37.33
N GLU A 227 11.71 10.36 -37.61
CA GLU A 227 11.77 11.67 -38.22
C GLU A 227 12.57 12.67 -37.37
N TYR A 228 13.21 13.63 -38.04
CA TYR A 228 14.07 14.59 -37.38
C TYR A 228 13.29 15.49 -36.40
N GLU A 229 12.11 15.93 -36.82
CA GLU A 229 11.17 16.75 -36.06
C GLU A 229 10.77 16.06 -34.76
N PHE A 230 10.43 14.76 -34.83
CA PHE A 230 10.07 13.98 -33.66
C PHE A 230 11.25 13.84 -32.68
N ARG A 231 12.47 13.61 -33.18
CA ARG A 231 13.67 13.57 -32.33
C ARG A 231 13.92 14.89 -31.62
N VAL A 232 13.71 16.02 -32.29
CA VAL A 232 13.84 17.35 -31.67
C VAL A 232 12.81 17.51 -30.55
N ILE A 233 11.57 17.06 -30.77
CA ILE A 233 10.52 17.04 -29.72
C ILE A 233 10.95 16.19 -28.53
N LEU A 234 11.45 14.97 -28.77
CA LEU A 234 11.95 14.09 -27.70
C LEU A 234 13.11 14.71 -26.92
N PHE A 235 14.04 15.37 -27.62
CA PHE A 235 15.16 16.07 -26.99
C PHE A 235 14.67 17.18 -26.06
N LEU A 236 13.75 18.04 -26.53
CA LEU A 236 13.15 19.10 -25.72
C LEU A 236 12.39 18.52 -24.52
N PHE A 237 11.64 17.43 -24.74
CA PHE A 237 10.92 16.75 -23.67
C PHE A 237 11.88 16.15 -22.63
N GLY A 238 13.00 15.59 -23.07
CA GLY A 238 14.07 15.11 -22.21
C GLY A 238 14.65 16.21 -21.33
N ILE A 239 14.89 17.42 -21.86
CA ILE A 239 15.34 18.57 -21.08
C ILE A 239 14.32 18.93 -20.00
N LEU A 240 13.02 19.00 -20.35
CA LEU A 240 11.97 19.34 -19.39
C LEU A 240 11.87 18.29 -18.27
N ILE A 241 11.93 16.99 -18.60
CA ILE A 241 11.96 15.91 -17.62
C ILE A 241 13.21 16.00 -16.75
N LEU A 242 14.37 16.35 -17.31
CA LEU A 242 15.61 16.47 -16.53
C LEU A 242 15.48 17.55 -15.46
N ILE A 243 14.94 18.71 -15.81
CA ILE A 243 14.74 19.81 -14.85
C ILE A 243 13.72 19.36 -13.78
N ASP A 244 12.61 18.72 -14.15
CA ASP A 244 11.63 18.20 -13.20
C ASP A 244 12.23 17.14 -12.27
N ALA A 245 13.07 16.24 -12.80
CA ALA A 245 13.80 15.23 -12.04
C ALA A 245 14.73 15.86 -11.01
N ILE A 246 15.53 16.85 -11.41
CA ILE A 246 16.41 17.60 -10.50
C ILE A 246 15.59 18.29 -9.41
N THR A 247 14.48 18.94 -9.76
CA THR A 247 13.64 19.61 -8.76
C THR A 247 13.01 18.61 -7.79
N THR A 248 12.63 17.42 -8.27
CA THR A 248 12.10 16.33 -7.46
C THR A 248 13.15 15.80 -6.48
N LEU A 249 14.41 15.63 -6.92
CA LEU A 249 15.53 15.24 -6.05
C LEU A 249 15.81 16.30 -4.99
N ILE A 250 15.81 17.59 -5.36
CA ILE A 250 15.97 18.71 -4.42
C ILE A 250 14.87 18.65 -3.35
N ARG A 251 13.61 18.40 -3.73
CA ARG A 251 12.51 18.22 -2.76
C ARG A 251 12.74 17.03 -1.84
N GLY A 252 13.27 15.93 -2.36
CA GLY A 252 13.68 14.78 -1.55
C GLY A 252 14.71 15.18 -0.50
N PHE A 253 15.76 15.88 -0.91
CA PHE A 253 16.85 16.34 -0.04
C PHE A 253 16.39 17.33 1.02
N LEU A 254 15.53 18.28 0.65
CA LEU A 254 14.94 19.24 1.58
C LEU A 254 14.00 18.56 2.58
N GLY A 255 13.39 17.43 2.21
CA GLY A 255 12.38 16.75 3.02
C GLY A 255 11.24 17.71 3.38
N ASN A 256 10.86 17.78 4.65
CA ASN A 256 9.81 18.72 5.11
C ASN A 256 10.36 20.08 5.57
N ARG A 257 11.64 20.36 5.28
CA ARG A 257 12.28 21.62 5.69
C ARG A 257 11.92 22.72 4.70
N ARG A 258 11.69 23.93 5.22
CA ARG A 258 11.49 25.17 4.45
C ARG A 258 10.35 25.08 3.43
N VAL A 259 9.11 25.19 3.92
CA VAL A 259 7.86 25.21 3.13
C VAL A 259 7.93 26.14 1.92
N LEU A 260 8.51 27.33 2.08
CA LEU A 260 8.65 28.31 1.01
C LEU A 260 9.43 27.76 -0.20
N ILE A 261 10.48 26.98 0.02
CA ILE A 261 11.27 26.40 -1.09
C ILE A 261 10.43 25.36 -1.84
N HIS A 262 9.62 24.55 -1.14
CA HIS A 262 8.70 23.62 -1.81
C HIS A 262 7.66 24.32 -2.67
N GLN A 263 7.13 25.45 -2.22
CA GLN A 263 6.20 26.26 -3.02
C GLN A 263 6.88 26.82 -4.27
N ILE A 264 8.11 27.33 -4.15
CA ILE A 264 8.90 27.78 -5.31
C ILE A 264 9.11 26.62 -6.29
N ILE A 265 9.49 25.44 -5.79
CA ILE A 265 9.72 24.27 -6.66
C ILE A 265 8.42 23.88 -7.38
N HIS A 266 7.28 23.83 -6.69
CA HIS A 266 6.00 23.59 -7.36
C HIS A 266 5.68 24.64 -8.43
N GLY A 267 6.02 25.92 -8.17
CA GLY A 267 5.92 26.99 -9.16
C GLY A 267 6.78 26.75 -10.40
N ILE A 268 8.04 26.33 -10.21
CA ILE A 268 8.94 25.95 -11.31
C ILE A 268 8.34 24.78 -12.11
N THR A 269 7.87 23.72 -11.43
CA THR A 269 7.24 22.57 -12.10
C THR A 269 5.99 22.98 -12.90
N ILE A 270 5.20 23.93 -12.41
CA ILE A 270 4.05 24.47 -13.17
C ILE A 270 4.52 25.12 -14.48
N ILE A 271 5.54 25.97 -14.41
CA ILE A 271 6.09 26.64 -15.61
C ILE A 271 6.60 25.59 -16.61
N LEU A 272 7.36 24.59 -16.14
CA LEU A 272 7.87 23.52 -17.02
C LEU A 272 6.74 22.77 -17.73
N LYS A 273 5.65 22.48 -17.02
CA LYS A 273 4.48 21.81 -17.62
C LYS A 273 3.76 22.69 -18.62
N ILE A 274 3.62 23.99 -18.36
CA ILE A 274 3.04 24.94 -19.32
C ILE A 274 3.90 24.98 -20.59
N VAL A 275 5.23 24.97 -20.46
CA VAL A 275 6.17 24.91 -21.60
C VAL A 275 6.10 23.58 -22.34
N ALA A 276 5.79 22.48 -21.65
CA ALA A 276 5.62 21.17 -22.26
C ALA A 276 4.33 21.05 -23.08
N VAL A 277 3.24 21.72 -22.69
CA VAL A 277 1.92 21.61 -23.34
C VAL A 277 1.98 21.85 -24.87
N PRO A 278 2.63 22.93 -25.38
CA PRO A 278 2.80 23.13 -26.82
C PRO A 278 3.40 21.93 -27.55
N LEU A 279 4.33 21.19 -26.94
CA LEU A 279 4.94 20.01 -27.56
C LEU A 279 3.92 18.89 -27.77
N PHE A 280 3.03 18.66 -26.80
CA PHE A 280 1.93 17.69 -26.94
C PHE A 280 0.90 18.15 -27.95
N ILE A 281 0.60 19.44 -28.01
CA ILE A 281 -0.29 20.01 -29.03
C ILE A 281 0.32 19.81 -30.42
N THR A 282 1.63 20.01 -30.58
CA THR A 282 2.30 19.73 -31.86
C THR A 282 2.16 18.27 -32.27
N LEU A 283 2.38 17.32 -31.34
CA LEU A 283 2.18 15.88 -31.62
C LEU A 283 0.71 15.51 -31.86
N PHE A 284 -0.22 16.22 -31.23
CA PHE A 284 -1.66 16.04 -31.44
C PHE A 284 -2.09 16.50 -32.83
N LEU A 285 -1.57 17.65 -33.29
CA LEU A 285 -1.91 18.24 -34.58
C LEU A 285 -1.14 17.59 -35.75
N ASN A 286 -0.03 16.92 -35.47
CA ASN A 286 0.82 16.24 -36.46
C ASN A 286 1.11 14.79 -35.97
N PRO A 287 0.09 13.93 -35.87
CA PRO A 287 0.24 12.55 -35.42
C PRO A 287 1.15 11.70 -36.31
N GLU A 288 1.31 12.07 -37.58
CA GLU A 288 2.25 11.46 -38.55
C GLU A 288 3.71 11.51 -38.09
N LEU A 289 4.08 12.48 -37.24
CA LEU A 289 5.42 12.54 -36.64
C LEU A 289 5.69 11.36 -35.70
N PHE A 290 4.66 10.65 -35.24
CA PHE A 290 4.80 9.56 -34.30
C PHE A 290 5.34 8.30 -35.01
N PRO A 291 6.54 7.81 -34.65
CA PRO A 291 7.17 6.75 -35.41
C PRO A 291 6.57 5.39 -35.07
N VAL A 292 6.07 4.68 -36.08
CA VAL A 292 5.77 3.24 -35.94
C VAL A 292 7.05 2.47 -36.20
N VAL A 293 7.76 2.16 -35.13
CA VAL A 293 9.00 1.38 -35.20
C VAL A 293 8.72 -0.06 -34.83
N TYR A 294 9.05 -0.98 -35.73
CA TYR A 294 9.07 -2.41 -35.44
C TYR A 294 10.46 -3.00 -35.71
N TRP A 295 10.68 -4.16 -35.13
CA TRP A 295 11.91 -4.91 -35.27
C TRP A 295 11.73 -5.97 -36.36
N GLU A 296 12.53 -5.90 -37.41
CA GLU A 296 12.55 -6.91 -38.47
C GLU A 296 13.96 -7.49 -38.61
N GLY A 297 14.09 -8.77 -38.26
CA GLY A 297 15.37 -9.49 -38.27
C GLY A 297 16.37 -8.96 -37.24
N SER A 298 17.22 -8.00 -37.66
CA SER A 298 18.30 -7.41 -36.85
C SER A 298 18.33 -5.87 -36.87
N LYS A 299 17.31 -5.23 -37.45
CA LYS A 299 17.26 -3.78 -37.61
C LYS A 299 15.89 -3.26 -37.19
N PHE A 300 15.89 -2.02 -36.71
CA PHE A 300 14.67 -1.24 -36.58
C PHE A 300 14.27 -0.72 -37.95
N ILE A 301 12.98 -0.77 -38.24
CA ILE A 301 12.39 -0.21 -39.45
C ILE A 301 11.24 0.69 -39.01
N ALA A 302 11.18 1.89 -39.58
CA ALA A 302 10.03 2.77 -39.45
C ALA A 302 9.10 2.53 -40.64
N SER A 303 7.81 2.37 -40.35
CA SER A 303 6.76 2.47 -41.36
C SER A 303 5.95 3.73 -41.18
N ASP A 304 5.35 4.19 -42.26
CA ASP A 304 4.32 5.22 -42.21
C ASP A 304 3.18 4.78 -41.27
N LEU A 305 2.60 5.76 -40.60
CA LEU A 305 1.53 5.53 -39.66
C LEU A 305 0.26 5.08 -40.42
N PRO A 306 -0.28 3.88 -40.17
CA PRO A 306 -1.53 3.45 -40.80
C PRO A 306 -2.66 4.45 -40.50
N GLU A 307 -3.49 4.79 -41.48
CA GLU A 307 -4.57 5.78 -41.33
C GLU A 307 -5.47 5.50 -40.11
N ILE A 308 -5.73 4.21 -39.83
CA ILE A 308 -6.55 3.77 -38.69
C ILE A 308 -5.93 4.11 -37.31
N LEU A 309 -4.61 4.29 -37.22
CA LEU A 309 -3.91 4.63 -35.99
C LEU A 309 -3.74 6.14 -35.79
N ILE A 310 -3.86 6.95 -36.86
CA ILE A 310 -3.74 8.40 -36.81
C ILE A 310 -4.74 9.00 -35.81
N GLU A 311 -6.02 8.63 -35.92
CA GLU A 311 -7.07 9.10 -35.02
C GLU A 311 -6.83 8.64 -33.57
N SER A 312 -6.35 7.41 -33.37
CA SER A 312 -6.08 6.84 -32.05
C SER A 312 -4.91 7.54 -31.35
N ILE A 313 -3.84 7.86 -32.08
CA ILE A 313 -2.68 8.58 -31.56
C ILE A 313 -3.05 10.02 -31.25
N GLY A 314 -3.77 10.70 -32.15
CA GLY A 314 -4.32 12.02 -31.89
C GLY A 314 -5.15 12.03 -30.60
N PHE A 315 -6.11 11.11 -30.46
CA PHE A 315 -6.92 11.02 -29.25
C PHE A 315 -6.07 10.76 -27.98
N SER A 316 -5.04 9.92 -28.08
CA SER A 316 -4.11 9.65 -26.98
C SER A 316 -3.32 10.90 -26.57
N MET A 317 -2.83 11.69 -27.52
CA MET A 317 -2.12 12.94 -27.25
C MET A 317 -3.05 14.00 -26.63
N LEU A 318 -4.32 14.05 -27.03
CA LEU A 318 -5.32 14.89 -26.40
C LEU A 318 -5.54 14.50 -24.92
N ILE A 319 -5.69 13.21 -24.63
CA ILE A 319 -5.81 12.71 -23.25
C ILE A 319 -4.57 13.10 -22.44
N LEU A 320 -3.37 12.86 -22.97
CA LEU A 320 -2.12 13.21 -22.28
C LEU A 320 -2.02 14.72 -22.00
N THR A 321 -2.48 15.55 -22.94
CA THR A 321 -2.56 17.01 -22.76
C THR A 321 -3.51 17.38 -21.61
N ILE A 322 -4.69 16.77 -21.54
CA ILE A 322 -5.66 16.98 -20.45
C ILE A 322 -5.07 16.53 -19.11
N VAL A 323 -4.42 15.37 -19.07
CA VAL A 323 -3.74 14.87 -17.86
C VAL A 323 -2.66 15.86 -17.43
N MET A 324 -1.85 16.37 -18.36
CA MET A 324 -0.82 17.36 -18.06
C MET A 324 -1.41 18.62 -17.42
N ILE A 325 -2.50 19.16 -17.98
CA ILE A 325 -3.24 20.31 -17.43
C ILE A 325 -3.77 19.99 -16.02
N ALA A 326 -4.35 18.80 -15.80
CA ALA A 326 -4.81 18.39 -14.48
C ALA A 326 -3.66 18.33 -13.47
N THR A 327 -2.46 17.90 -13.89
CA THR A 327 -1.28 17.90 -13.00
C THR A 327 -0.76 19.30 -12.68
N ILE A 328 -1.02 20.31 -13.52
CA ILE A 328 -0.76 21.72 -13.19
C ILE A 328 -1.69 22.17 -12.06
N ALA A 329 -2.99 21.89 -12.19
CA ALA A 329 -3.98 22.19 -11.15
C ALA A 329 -3.63 21.50 -9.81
N SER A 330 -3.17 20.25 -9.85
CA SER A 330 -2.68 19.53 -8.68
C SER A 330 -1.48 20.21 -8.01
N ASN A 331 -0.53 20.73 -8.79
CA ASN A 331 0.61 21.47 -8.24
C ASN A 331 0.18 22.80 -7.59
N ILE A 332 -0.80 23.51 -8.17
CA ILE A 332 -1.38 24.72 -7.59
C ILE A 332 -2.05 24.39 -6.25
N TYR A 333 -2.83 23.30 -6.21
CA TYR A 333 -3.46 22.83 -4.98
C TYR A 333 -2.44 22.51 -3.88
N GLU A 334 -1.33 21.85 -4.22
CA GLU A 334 -0.26 21.56 -3.24
C GLU A 334 0.40 22.85 -2.73
N ILE A 335 0.58 23.88 -3.55
CA ILE A 335 1.07 25.20 -3.08
C ILE A 335 0.14 25.79 -2.02
N ILE A 336 -1.17 25.80 -2.28
CA ILE A 336 -2.20 26.31 -1.36
C ILE A 336 -2.22 25.48 -0.07
N LYS A 337 -2.12 24.16 -0.19
CA LYS A 337 -2.08 23.26 0.96
C LYS A 337 -0.83 23.48 1.83
N LEU A 338 0.31 23.79 1.21
CA LEU A 338 1.56 24.12 1.91
C LEU A 338 1.46 25.42 2.71
N GLU A 339 0.58 26.35 2.36
CA GLU A 339 0.35 27.55 3.18
C GLU A 339 -0.13 27.21 4.59
N LYS A 340 -0.85 26.10 4.76
CA LYS A 340 -1.29 25.62 6.08
C LYS A 340 -0.14 25.17 6.99
N TYR A 341 1.05 24.98 6.43
CA TYR A 341 2.27 24.63 7.14
C TYR A 341 3.15 25.84 7.42
N LYS A 342 2.77 27.04 6.94
CA LYS A 342 3.39 28.30 7.36
C LYS A 342 2.74 28.75 8.67
N GLY A 343 3.23 28.18 9.77
CA GLY A 343 3.02 28.68 11.13
C GLY A 343 4.11 29.66 11.51
#